data_AF-U2GX67-F1
#
_entry.id   AF-U2GX67-F1
#
_cell.length_a   1.000
_cell.length_b   1.000
_cell.length_c   1.000
_cell.angle_alpha   90.00
_cell.angle_beta   90.00
_cell.angle_gamma   90.00
#
_symmetry.space_group_name_H-M   'P 1'
#
loop_
_entity.id
_entity.type
_entity.pdbx_description
1 polymer ?
#
loop_
_entity_poly.entity_id
_entity_poly.type
_entity_poly.pdbx_seq_one_letter_code
_entity_poly.pdbx_strand_id
1 'polypeptide(L)' 'MGSFSIGHWLIVLAIIVLLFGAKKIPELAKGLGKGIKTFKAEMEDTTPEKSEKVEHKEESAASQKIEETTKNA' A
#
# COMPACT_ATOMS: atom_id res chain seq x y z
N MET A 1 -29.26 4.35 16.12
CA MET A 1 -29.07 4.69 14.69
C MET A 1 -28.25 5.98 14.60
N GLY A 2 -26.94 5.91 14.30
CA GLY A 2 -26.12 7.10 14.03
C GLY A 2 -24.80 7.27 14.79
N SER A 3 -24.42 6.37 15.70
CA SER A 3 -23.26 6.57 16.59
C SER A 3 -21.88 6.42 15.94
N PHE A 4 -21.79 5.95 14.70
CA PHE A 4 -20.50 5.72 14.02
C PHE A 4 -20.55 6.17 12.57
N SER A 5 -20.97 7.42 12.35
CA SER A 5 -20.86 8.07 11.04
C SER A 5 -19.40 8.00 10.56
N ILE A 6 -19.21 7.77 9.25
CA ILE A 6 -17.91 7.68 8.58
C ILE A 6 -17.00 8.89 8.89
N GLY A 7 -17.61 10.05 9.19
CA GLY A 7 -16.90 11.26 9.60
C GLY A 7 -16.14 11.14 10.92
N HIS A 8 -16.64 10.36 11.89
CA HIS A 8 -15.94 10.13 13.17
C HIS A 8 -14.67 9.31 12.94
N TRP A 9 -14.76 8.27 12.12
CA TRP A 9 -13.61 7.45 11.73
C TRP A 9 -12.54 8.26 10.98
N LEU A 10 -12.95 9.19 10.11
CA LEU A 10 -12.01 10.11 9.44
C LEU A 10 -11.27 11.02 10.44
N ILE A 11 -11.97 11.59 11.43
CA ILE A 11 -11.34 12.42 12.47
C ILE A 11 -10.34 11.61 13.29
N VAL A 12 -10.70 10.39 13.70
CA VAL A 12 -9.82 9.52 14.49
C VAL A 12 -8.58 9.15 13.69
N LEU A 13 -8.75 8.77 12.42
CA LEU A 13 -7.63 8.46 11.52
C LEU A 13 -6.71 9.68 11.35
N ALA A 14 -7.27 10.87 11.19
CA ALA A 14 -6.51 12.10 11.06
C ALA A 14 -5.64 12.39 12.31
N ILE A 15 -6.19 12.19 13.51
CA ILE A 15 -5.44 12.36 14.76
C ILE A 15 -4.29 11.35 14.85
N ILE A 16 -4.53 10.07 14.52
CA ILE A 16 -3.49 9.04 14.49
C ILE A 16 -2.38 9.43 13.51
N VAL A 17 -2.73 9.88 12.31
CA VAL A 17 -1.75 10.34 11.31
C VAL A 17 -0.98 11.57 11.80
N LEU A 18 -1.60 12.46 12.58
CA LEU A 18 -0.93 13.63 13.15
C LEU A 18 0.10 13.23 14.23
N LEU A 19 -0.25 12.26 15.10
CA LEU A 19 0.62 11.80 16.19
C LEU A 19 1.80 10.98 15.69
N PHE A 20 1.56 10.05 14.76
CA PHE A 20 2.59 9.18 14.21
C PHE A 20 3.32 9.81 13.01
N GLY A 21 2.70 10.80 12.35
CA GLY A 21 3.18 11.42 11.13
C GLY A 21 2.83 10.61 9.87
N ALA A 22 2.50 11.33 8.79
CA ALA A 22 2.12 10.74 7.49
C ALA A 22 3.21 9.83 6.87
N LYS A 23 4.46 9.97 7.30
CA LYS A 23 5.60 9.18 6.79
C LYS A 23 5.75 7.83 7.50
N LYS A 24 5.24 7.68 8.73
CA LYS A 24 5.38 6.44 9.52
C LYS A 24 4.34 5.38 9.20
N ILE A 25 3.10 5.78 8.93
CA ILE A 25 2.04 4.86 8.49
C ILE A 25 2.45 4.01 7.26
N PRO A 26 2.93 4.59 6.13
CA PRO A 26 3.31 3.80 4.97
C PRO A 26 4.56 2.96 5.21
N GLU A 27 5.51 3.43 6.02
CA GLU A 27 6.73 2.69 6.37
C GLU A 27 6.39 1.43 7.20
N LEU A 28 5.50 1.58 8.20
CA LEU A 28 4.98 0.46 8.99
C LEU A 28 4.11 -0.48 8.14
N ALA A 29 3.26 0.05 7.28
CA ALA A 29 2.41 -0.75 6.39
C ALA A 29 3.24 -1.58 5.39
N LYS A 30 4.35 -1.05 4.87
CA LYS A 30 5.26 -1.81 3.99
C LYS A 30 5.94 -2.96 4.74
N GLY A 31 6.40 -2.72 5.97
CA GLY A 31 7.01 -3.77 6.81
C GLY A 31 6.00 -4.87 7.17
N LEU A 32 4.83 -4.47 7.68
CA LEU A 32 3.74 -5.37 8.04
C LEU A 32 3.19 -6.12 6.81
N GLY A 33 3.02 -5.43 5.69
CA GLY A 33 2.53 -6.01 4.44
C GLY A 33 3.48 -7.06 3.86
N LYS A 34 4.79 -6.84 3.92
CA LYS A 34 5.79 -7.86 3.53
C LYS A 34 5.70 -9.09 4.42
N GLY A 35 5.63 -8.91 5.74
CA GLY A 35 5.51 -10.03 6.69
C GLY A 35 4.21 -10.82 6.55
N ILE A 36 3.07 -10.15 6.35
CA ILE A 36 1.78 -10.81 6.10
C ILE A 36 1.82 -11.54 4.75
N LYS A 37 2.43 -10.95 3.71
CA LYS A 37 2.55 -11.57 2.39
C LYS A 37 3.39 -12.85 2.45
N THR A 38 4.53 -12.84 3.13
CA THR A 38 5.38 -14.03 3.27
C THR A 38 4.69 -15.10 4.12
N PHE A 39 4.05 -14.69 5.23
CA PHE A 39 3.27 -15.60 6.07
C PHE A 39 2.12 -16.26 5.30
N LYS A 40 1.42 -15.47 4.48
CA LYS A 40 0.34 -15.95 3.61
C LYS A 40 0.87 -16.91 2.54
N ALA A 41 2.00 -16.57 1.90
CA ALA A 41 2.62 -17.43 0.89
C ALA A 41 3.05 -18.79 1.47
N GLU A 42 3.72 -18.79 2.63
CA GLU A 42 4.10 -20.02 3.32
C GLU A 42 2.88 -20.86 3.75
N MET A 43 1.80 -20.19 4.20
CA MET A 43 0.54 -20.88 4.50
C MET A 43 -0.14 -21.44 3.24
N GLU A 44 -0.13 -20.70 2.13
CA GLU A 44 -0.72 -21.13 0.86
C GLU A 44 0.11 -22.26 0.23
N ASP A 45 1.44 -22.28 0.36
CA ASP A 45 2.31 -23.36 -0.13
C ASP A 45 2.06 -24.71 0.58
N THR A 46 1.47 -24.71 1.78
CA THR A 46 1.00 -25.93 2.44
C THR A 46 -0.33 -26.47 1.90
N THR A 47 -1.03 -25.68 1.07
CA THR A 47 -2.25 -26.08 0.37
C THR A 47 -1.91 -26.26 -1.12
N PRO A 48 -2.03 -27.47 -1.70
CA PRO A 48 -1.50 -27.77 -3.04
C PRO A 48 -2.20 -27.05 -4.21
N GLU A 49 -3.06 -26.07 -3.96
CA GLU A 49 -3.71 -25.28 -5.00
C GLU A 49 -3.31 -23.81 -4.90
N LYS A 50 -2.64 -23.33 -5.97
CA LYS A 50 -2.47 -21.94 -6.39
C LYS A 50 -1.13 -21.27 -6.04
N SER A 51 -0.11 -21.67 -6.78
CA SER A 51 1.11 -20.89 -6.95
C SER A 51 0.99 -20.07 -8.24
N GLU A 52 0.53 -18.82 -8.15
CA GLU A 52 0.89 -17.81 -9.15
C GLU A 52 0.61 -16.38 -8.66
N LYS A 53 1.62 -15.54 -8.89
CA LYS A 53 1.58 -14.07 -8.90
C LYS A 53 1.72 -13.36 -7.55
N VAL A 54 2.96 -13.17 -7.10
CA VAL A 54 3.30 -11.89 -6.47
C VAL A 54 4.76 -11.46 -6.73
N GLU A 55 5.07 -11.11 -7.97
CA GLU A 55 6.27 -10.34 -8.31
C GLU A 55 5.90 -9.00 -8.96
N HIS A 56 6.69 -7.99 -8.63
CA HIS A 56 6.69 -6.61 -9.13
C HIS A 56 5.49 -5.70 -8.83
N LYS A 57 5.63 -4.86 -7.79
CA LYS A 57 5.39 -3.41 -7.92
C LYS A 57 5.92 -2.62 -6.71
N GLU A 58 7.24 -2.46 -6.58
CA GLU A 58 7.82 -1.34 -5.83
C GLU A 58 9.14 -0.89 -6.46
N GLU A 59 9.10 -0.42 -7.70
CA GLU A 59 10.04 0.59 -8.20
C GLU A 59 9.45 1.25 -9.45
N SER A 60 8.73 2.38 -9.29
CA SER A 60 8.52 3.41 -10.31
C SER A 60 7.46 4.40 -9.78
N ALA A 61 7.91 5.34 -8.97
CA ALA A 61 7.18 6.56 -8.66
C ALA A 61 8.17 7.71 -8.42
N ALA A 62 9.09 7.93 -9.37
CA ALA A 62 9.84 9.18 -9.55
C ALA A 62 10.51 9.16 -10.95
N SER A 63 10.30 10.20 -11.74
CA SER A 63 10.88 10.45 -13.08
C SER A 63 10.29 9.70 -14.30
N GLN A 64 9.09 10.11 -14.73
CA GLN A 64 8.75 10.26 -16.16
C GLN A 64 7.93 11.54 -16.35
N LYS A 65 8.60 12.68 -16.19
CA LYS A 65 8.19 14.00 -16.67
C LYS A 65 9.32 14.42 -17.59
N ILE A 66 9.22 14.20 -18.90
CA ILE A 66 9.97 14.87 -19.99
C ILE A 66 9.49 14.32 -21.35
N GLU A 67 9.10 15.26 -22.22
CA GLU A 67 9.20 15.21 -23.69
C GLU A 67 8.54 14.08 -24.50
N GLU A 68 7.30 14.32 -24.94
CA GLU A 68 6.76 13.69 -26.16
C GLU A 68 5.87 14.69 -26.94
N THR A 69 6.37 15.91 -27.20
CA THR A 69 5.66 16.93 -28.02
C THR A 69 6.58 17.72 -28.95
N THR A 70 7.73 17.17 -29.38
CA THR A 70 8.56 17.86 -30.39
C THR A 70 9.45 16.92 -31.21
N LYS A 71 8.87 15.92 -31.91
CA LYS A 71 9.57 15.21 -33.01
C LYS A 71 8.69 14.83 -34.21
N ASN A 72 7.54 15.48 -34.37
CA ASN A 72 6.82 15.51 -35.65
C ASN A 72 6.73 16.97 -36.13
N ALA A 73 7.89 17.54 -36.44
CA ALA A 73 8.05 18.75 -37.24
C ALA A 73 9.18 18.48 -38.24
#